data_AF-A0A7Z9YBX6-F1
#
_entry.id   AF-A0A7Z9YBX6-F1
#
_cell.length_a   1.000
_cell.length_b   1.000
_cell.length_c   1.000
_cell.angle_alpha   90.00
_cell.angle_beta   90.00
_cell.angle_gamma   90.00
#
_symmetry.space_group_name_H-M   'P 1'
#
loop_
_entity.id
_entity.type
_entity.pdbx_description
1 polymer ?
#
loop_
_entity_poly.entity_id
_entity_poly.type
_entity_poly.pdbx_seq_one_letter_code
_entity_poly.pdbx_strand_id
1 'polypeptide(L)'
;MRYDYLRATHIASQVGRGIAVILALVGIYRDILLVFIGLLVFIAAGSEERIVQMRRTLKEIPVEEVMSRNVFALTPDQPIRDALEHIYRGLQDEFPVVREGGELVGMLTKPILMNLIKRDELDRWAGEVMESEFAFANIDDTLADVYRKMVDSNKNAMPVVEGGILRGMVSLENIGRYFMVHSIGERKEDGDGV
;
A
#
# COMPACT_ATOMS: atom_id res chain seq x y z
N MET A 1 25.29 7.67 -7.84
CA MET A 1 25.93 6.41 -7.41
C MET A 1 25.39 6.01 -6.04
N ARG A 2 24.31 5.22 -5.96
CA ARG A 2 23.65 4.82 -4.70
C ARG A 2 23.12 3.37 -4.75
N TYR A 3 23.93 2.47 -5.31
CA TYR A 3 23.58 1.05 -5.48
C TYR A 3 24.34 0.09 -4.52
N ASP A 4 25.27 0.59 -3.69
CA ASP A 4 26.19 -0.30 -2.95
C ASP A 4 25.84 -0.55 -1.47
N TYR A 5 24.96 0.24 -0.86
CA TYR A 5 24.66 0.06 0.59
C TYR A 5 23.77 -1.16 0.89
N LEU A 6 22.91 -1.58 -0.04
CA LEU A 6 21.99 -2.70 0.19
C LEU A 6 22.66 -4.08 0.08
N ARG A 7 23.80 -4.18 -0.61
CA ARG A 7 24.61 -5.41 -0.67
C ARG A 7 25.50 -5.57 0.56
N ALA A 8 26.02 -4.45 1.09
CA ALA A 8 26.90 -4.45 2.26
C ALA A 8 26.22 -5.01 3.52
N THR A 9 24.95 -4.64 3.78
CA THR A 9 24.21 -5.14 4.95
C THR A 9 23.85 -6.63 4.83
N HIS A 10 23.55 -7.11 3.62
CA HIS A 10 23.24 -8.53 3.43
C HIS A 10 24.47 -9.43 3.63
N ILE A 11 25.64 -8.99 3.14
CA ILE A 11 26.91 -9.71 3.35
C ILE A 11 27.29 -9.69 4.84
N ALA A 12 27.10 -8.58 5.55
CA ALA A 12 27.37 -8.49 6.99
C ALA A 12 26.52 -9.46 7.83
N SER A 13 25.23 -9.62 7.49
CA SER A 13 24.33 -10.57 8.18
C SER A 13 24.73 -12.03 7.91
N GLN A 14 25.12 -12.38 6.68
CA GLN A 14 25.57 -13.73 6.34
C GLN A 14 26.87 -14.11 7.05
N VAL A 15 27.83 -13.18 7.14
CA VAL A 15 29.08 -13.39 7.90
C VAL A 15 28.78 -13.59 9.38
N GLY A 16 27.87 -12.80 9.97
CA GLY A 16 27.47 -12.94 11.37
C GLY A 16 26.82 -14.30 11.68
N ARG A 17 25.97 -14.82 10.79
CA ARG A 17 25.37 -16.16 10.94
C ARG A 17 26.40 -17.28 10.84
N GLY A 18 27.36 -17.17 9.93
CA GLY A 18 28.46 -18.14 9.82
C GLY A 18 29.27 -18.23 11.12
N ILE A 19 29.60 -17.08 11.71
CA ILE A 19 30.31 -17.02 13.01
C ILE A 19 29.44 -17.62 14.14
N ALA A 20 28.14 -17.33 14.16
CA ALA A 20 27.21 -17.88 15.15
C ALA A 20 27.14 -19.42 15.13
N VAL A 21 27.11 -20.01 13.92
CA VAL A 21 27.13 -21.47 13.74
C VAL A 21 28.44 -22.09 14.23
N ILE A 22 29.58 -21.46 13.90
CA ILE A 22 30.89 -21.94 14.37
C ILE A 22 30.97 -21.89 15.90
N LEU A 23 30.52 -20.80 16.52
CA LEU A 23 30.49 -20.67 17.99
C LEU A 23 29.58 -21.71 18.65
N ALA A 24 28.42 -21.99 18.06
CA ALA A 24 27.51 -23.01 18.56
C ALA A 24 28.13 -24.42 18.46
N LEU A 25 28.76 -24.76 17.33
CA LEU A 25 29.43 -26.06 17.15
C LEU A 25 30.63 -26.25 18.08
N VAL A 26 31.47 -25.21 18.23
CA VAL A 26 32.60 -25.24 19.17
C VAL A 26 32.10 -25.30 20.62
N GLY A 27 31.01 -24.59 20.93
CA GLY A 27 30.40 -24.57 22.25
C GLY A 27 29.97 -25.96 22.74
N ILE A 28 29.44 -26.81 21.87
CA ILE A 28 29.04 -28.18 22.22
C ILE A 28 30.18 -28.97 22.88
N TYR A 29 31.43 -28.74 22.47
CA TYR A 29 32.60 -29.45 22.99
C TYR A 29 33.37 -28.69 24.07
N ARG A 30 33.19 -27.37 24.18
CA ARG A 30 33.96 -26.50 25.09
C ARG A 30 33.14 -26.01 26.28
N ASP A 31 31.98 -25.40 26.02
CA ASP A 31 31.16 -24.72 27.02
C ASP A 31 29.73 -24.52 26.50
N ILE A 32 28.74 -24.96 27.28
CA ILE A 32 27.32 -24.79 26.96
C ILE A 32 26.91 -23.32 26.81
N LEU A 33 27.60 -22.40 27.50
CA LEU A 33 27.34 -20.96 27.43
C LEU A 33 27.67 -20.37 26.04
N LEU A 34 28.68 -20.92 25.35
CA LEU A 34 28.99 -20.54 23.96
C LEU A 34 27.88 -20.95 22.98
N VAL A 35 27.21 -22.07 23.25
CA VAL A 35 26.04 -22.51 22.47
C VAL A 35 24.91 -21.49 22.59
N PHE A 36 24.66 -20.99 23.80
CA PHE A 36 23.66 -19.94 24.03
C PHE A 36 24.02 -18.62 23.34
N ILE A 37 25.29 -18.18 23.42
CA ILE A 37 25.74 -16.96 22.73
C ILE A 37 25.57 -17.13 21.21
N GLY A 38 26.00 -18.27 20.64
CA GLY A 38 25.82 -18.55 19.21
C GLY A 38 24.34 -18.53 18.80
N LEU A 39 23.46 -19.14 19.59
CA LEU A 39 22.02 -19.14 19.35
C LEU A 39 21.41 -17.73 19.40
N LEU A 40 21.79 -16.92 20.39
CA LEU A 40 21.32 -15.54 20.52
C LEU A 40 21.77 -14.67 19.35
N VAL A 41 23.02 -14.80 18.92
CA VAL A 41 23.55 -14.08 17.74
C VAL A 41 22.83 -14.54 16.47
N PHE A 42 22.53 -15.83 16.33
CA PHE A 42 21.79 -16.36 15.20
C PHE A 42 20.37 -15.78 15.10
N ILE A 43 19.65 -15.72 16.24
CA ILE A 43 18.31 -15.11 16.31
C ILE A 43 18.38 -13.60 16.07
N ALA A 44 19.38 -12.91 16.64
CA ALA A 44 19.57 -11.47 16.46
C ALA A 44 19.86 -11.09 14.99
N ALA A 45 20.70 -11.86 14.30
CA ALA A 45 21.01 -11.70 12.88
C ALA A 45 19.82 -12.05 11.95
N GLY A 46 18.81 -12.74 12.47
CA GLY A 46 17.57 -13.11 11.76
C GLY A 46 16.46 -12.05 11.80
N SER A 47 16.57 -11.05 12.68
CA SER A 47 15.45 -10.13 12.96
C SER A 47 15.17 -9.07 11.88
N GLU A 48 16.07 -8.89 10.91
CA GLU A 48 15.85 -7.98 9.76
C GLU A 48 15.11 -8.61 8.56
N GLU A 49 14.95 -9.94 8.49
CA GLU A 49 14.45 -10.59 7.26
C GLU A 49 12.91 -10.54 7.08
N ARG A 50 12.11 -10.52 8.16
CA ARG A 50 10.63 -10.56 8.05
C ARG A 50 10.00 -9.24 7.60
N ILE A 51 10.58 -8.10 7.96
CA ILE A 51 10.09 -6.77 7.52
C ILE A 51 10.54 -6.47 6.08
N VAL A 52 11.60 -7.12 5.60
CA VAL A 52 12.15 -6.94 4.25
C VAL A 52 11.49 -7.86 3.22
N GLN A 53 11.06 -9.08 3.58
CA GLN A 53 10.36 -9.99 2.66
C GLN A 53 8.96 -9.48 2.27
N MET A 54 8.17 -8.96 3.22
CA MET A 54 6.88 -8.32 2.91
C MET A 54 7.05 -7.11 1.98
N ARG A 55 8.19 -6.41 2.08
CA ARG A 55 8.58 -5.33 1.16
C ARG A 55 9.07 -5.81 -0.21
N ARG A 56 9.38 -7.10 -0.43
CA ARG A 56 9.82 -7.62 -1.74
C ARG A 56 8.64 -8.03 -2.61
N THR A 57 7.64 -8.71 -2.07
CA THR A 57 6.44 -9.12 -2.82
C THR A 57 5.57 -7.93 -3.22
N LEU A 58 5.49 -6.89 -2.37
CA LEU A 58 4.79 -5.64 -2.67
C LEU A 58 5.56 -4.67 -3.59
N LYS A 59 6.88 -4.86 -3.76
CA LYS A 59 7.74 -3.96 -4.54
C LYS A 59 7.63 -4.15 -6.05
N GLU A 60 7.07 -5.27 -6.49
CA GLU A 60 6.98 -5.62 -7.91
C GLU A 60 5.56 -5.53 -8.45
N ILE A 61 4.54 -5.36 -7.59
CA ILE A 61 3.16 -5.21 -8.03
C ILE A 61 2.93 -3.73 -8.36
N PRO A 62 2.73 -3.37 -9.63
CA PRO A 62 2.35 -2.01 -10.00
C PRO A 62 0.96 -1.70 -9.45
N VAL A 63 0.72 -0.46 -8.99
CA VAL A 63 -0.61 -0.05 -8.51
C VAL A 63 -1.68 -0.25 -9.59
N GLU A 64 -1.30 -0.19 -10.86
CA GLU A 64 -2.17 -0.43 -12.02
C GLU A 64 -2.91 -1.78 -11.96
N GLU A 65 -2.29 -2.82 -11.41
CA GLU A 65 -2.89 -4.17 -11.30
C GLU A 65 -4.01 -4.24 -10.26
N VAL A 66 -4.00 -3.35 -9.26
CA VAL A 66 -4.92 -3.38 -8.12
C VAL A 66 -5.96 -2.26 -8.18
N MET A 67 -5.66 -1.18 -8.90
CA MET A 67 -6.54 -0.02 -8.97
C MET A 67 -7.88 -0.33 -9.65
N SER A 68 -8.94 0.28 -9.15
CA SER A 68 -10.21 0.36 -9.86
C SER A 68 -10.09 1.39 -10.98
N ARG A 69 -10.32 0.97 -12.22
CA ARG A 69 -10.41 1.88 -13.39
C ARG A 69 -11.80 2.50 -13.56
N ASN A 70 -12.84 1.81 -13.08
CA ASN A 70 -14.21 2.31 -13.14
C ASN A 70 -14.48 3.21 -11.93
N VAL A 71 -14.03 4.46 -12.03
CA VAL A 71 -14.18 5.47 -11.00
C VAL A 71 -15.18 6.51 -11.47
N PHE A 72 -16.18 6.80 -10.64
CA PHE A 72 -17.05 7.94 -10.90
C PHE A 72 -16.35 9.22 -10.45
N ALA A 73 -16.12 10.14 -11.37
CA ALA A 73 -15.51 11.43 -11.10
C ALA A 73 -16.54 12.53 -11.34
N LEU A 74 -16.50 13.57 -10.50
CA LEU A 74 -17.33 14.76 -10.64
C LEU A 74 -16.55 15.87 -11.36
N THR A 75 -17.24 16.77 -12.03
CA THR A 75 -16.67 18.04 -12.48
C THR A 75 -16.86 19.13 -11.41
N PRO A 76 -16.02 20.18 -11.38
CA PRO A 76 -16.13 21.24 -10.36
C PRO A 76 -17.49 21.93 -10.30
N ASP A 77 -18.23 21.96 -11.41
CA ASP A 77 -19.54 22.57 -11.60
C ASP A 77 -20.72 21.62 -11.35
N GLN A 78 -20.46 20.33 -11.09
CA GLN A 78 -21.50 19.36 -10.73
C GLN A 78 -21.92 19.50 -9.27
N PRO A 79 -23.23 19.36 -8.95
CA PRO A 79 -23.72 19.35 -7.59
C PRO A 79 -23.34 18.05 -6.86
N ILE A 80 -23.16 18.12 -5.54
CA ILE A 80 -22.85 16.95 -4.69
C ILE A 80 -23.94 15.87 -4.74
N ARG A 81 -25.19 16.28 -4.99
CA ARG A 81 -26.33 15.39 -5.24
C ARG A 81 -26.03 14.27 -6.24
N ASP A 82 -25.22 14.53 -7.27
CA ASP A 82 -24.91 13.56 -8.32
C ASP A 82 -24.05 12.39 -7.79
N ALA A 83 -23.30 12.59 -6.69
CA ALA A 83 -22.56 11.51 -6.03
C ALA A 83 -23.46 10.59 -5.20
N LEU A 84 -24.67 11.00 -4.82
CA LEU A 84 -25.50 10.26 -3.86
C LEU A 84 -25.91 8.89 -4.37
N GLU A 85 -26.21 8.74 -5.66
CA GLU A 85 -26.58 7.44 -6.22
C GLU A 85 -25.43 6.43 -6.08
N HIS A 86 -24.20 6.88 -6.27
CA HIS A 86 -23.00 6.04 -6.13
C HIS A 86 -22.74 5.64 -4.66
N ILE A 87 -23.00 6.55 -3.72
CA ILE A 87 -22.92 6.28 -2.29
C ILE A 87 -24.00 5.27 -1.88
N TYR A 88 -25.26 5.48 -2.28
CA TYR A 88 -26.38 4.61 -1.90
C TYR A 88 -26.24 3.19 -2.44
N ARG A 89 -25.67 3.03 -3.64
CA ARG A 89 -25.39 1.72 -4.24
C ARG A 89 -24.16 1.03 -3.62
N GLY A 90 -23.46 1.70 -2.70
CA GLY A 90 -22.24 1.19 -2.07
C GLY A 90 -21.08 1.00 -3.05
N LEU A 91 -21.06 1.76 -4.14
CA LEU A 91 -20.07 1.61 -5.20
C LEU A 91 -18.80 2.40 -4.91
N GLN A 92 -18.94 3.57 -4.26
CA GLN A 92 -17.82 4.49 -4.05
C GLN A 92 -18.11 5.44 -2.88
N ASP A 93 -17.14 5.60 -1.99
CA ASP A 93 -17.23 6.42 -0.78
C ASP A 93 -16.46 7.76 -0.87
N GLU A 94 -15.58 7.89 -1.86
CA GLU A 94 -14.74 9.07 -2.09
C GLU A 94 -14.72 9.39 -3.57
N PHE A 95 -14.80 10.66 -3.97
CA PHE A 95 -14.98 11.04 -5.37
C PHE A 95 -13.87 11.98 -5.84
N PRO A 96 -13.10 11.62 -6.87
CA PRO A 96 -12.20 12.57 -7.50
C PRO A 96 -13.01 13.63 -8.25
N VAL A 97 -12.48 14.84 -8.24
CA VAL A 97 -13.01 15.97 -9.02
C VAL A 97 -12.05 16.23 -10.18
N VAL A 98 -12.55 16.19 -11.40
CA VAL A 98 -11.76 16.31 -12.63
C VAL A 98 -12.26 17.44 -13.53
N ARG A 99 -11.35 18.12 -14.21
CA ARG A 99 -11.68 19.08 -15.28
C ARG A 99 -11.77 18.39 -16.64
N GLU A 100 -12.07 19.19 -17.66
CA GLU A 100 -12.00 18.76 -19.06
C GLU A 100 -10.65 18.08 -19.37
N GLY A 101 -10.69 16.97 -20.09
CA GLY A 101 -9.51 16.15 -20.37
C GLY A 101 -9.11 15.18 -19.24
N GLY A 102 -9.83 15.17 -18.11
CA GLY A 102 -9.59 14.23 -17.00
C GLY A 102 -8.50 14.66 -16.02
N GLU A 103 -8.10 15.94 -16.05
CA GLU A 103 -7.16 16.53 -15.09
C GLU A 103 -7.74 16.45 -13.68
N LEU A 104 -7.04 15.79 -12.76
CA LEU A 104 -7.45 15.68 -11.37
C LEU A 104 -7.18 16.99 -10.62
N VAL A 105 -8.24 17.62 -10.10
CA VAL A 105 -8.15 18.94 -9.44
C VAL A 105 -8.61 18.94 -7.98
N GLY A 106 -9.20 17.85 -7.50
CA GLY A 106 -9.69 17.76 -6.14
C GLY A 106 -10.18 16.38 -5.75
N MET A 107 -10.47 16.23 -4.46
CA MET A 107 -11.08 15.03 -3.89
C MET A 107 -12.24 15.41 -2.95
N LEU A 108 -13.34 14.67 -3.04
CA LEU A 108 -14.45 14.71 -2.11
C LEU A 108 -14.38 13.48 -1.22
N THR A 109 -13.98 13.69 0.02
CA THR A 109 -13.79 12.61 0.98
C THR A 109 -15.10 12.28 1.71
N LYS A 110 -15.20 11.05 2.23
CA LYS A 110 -16.36 10.61 3.03
C LYS A 110 -16.71 11.58 4.18
N PRO A 111 -15.76 12.12 4.97
CA PRO A 111 -16.08 13.11 5.99
C PRO A 111 -16.76 14.38 5.45
N ILE A 112 -16.31 14.89 4.30
CA ILE A 112 -16.91 16.08 3.65
C ILE A 112 -18.34 15.77 3.22
N LEU A 113 -18.53 14.67 2.50
CA LEU A 113 -19.84 14.24 2.01
C LEU A 113 -20.82 14.03 3.16
N MET A 114 -20.40 13.36 4.23
CA MET A 114 -21.24 13.14 5.41
C MET A 114 -21.62 14.44 6.12
N ASN A 115 -20.73 15.44 6.14
CA ASN A 115 -21.04 16.75 6.71
C ASN A 115 -22.08 17.50 5.85
N LEU A 116 -21.93 17.46 4.52
CA LEU A 116 -22.87 18.11 3.58
C LEU A 116 -24.25 17.45 3.62
N ILE A 117 -24.31 16.12 3.66
CA ILE A 117 -25.57 15.35 3.80
C ILE A 117 -26.29 15.74 5.10
N LYS A 118 -25.58 15.85 6.23
CA LYS A 118 -26.18 16.22 7.52
C LYS A 118 -26.76 17.64 7.53
N ARG A 119 -26.22 18.53 6.70
CA ARG A 119 -26.63 19.94 6.59
C ARG A 119 -27.65 20.19 5.48
N ASP A 120 -28.01 19.16 4.71
CA ASP A 120 -28.84 19.26 3.51
C ASP A 120 -28.27 20.24 2.44
N GLU A 121 -26.94 20.32 2.35
CA GLU A 121 -26.21 21.22 1.44
C GLU A 121 -25.79 20.50 0.14
N LEU A 122 -26.70 19.71 -0.45
CA LEU A 122 -26.39 18.80 -1.56
C LEU A 122 -26.32 19.47 -2.94
N ASP A 123 -26.88 20.67 -3.07
CA ASP A 123 -26.89 21.43 -4.33
C ASP A 123 -25.64 22.31 -4.50
N ARG A 124 -24.71 22.27 -3.53
CA ARG A 124 -23.40 22.94 -3.64
C ARG A 124 -22.56 22.30 -4.73
N TRP A 125 -21.73 23.11 -5.40
CA TRP A 125 -20.83 22.63 -6.43
C TRP A 125 -19.62 21.91 -5.84
N ALA A 126 -19.21 20.81 -6.48
CA ALA A 126 -18.07 20.00 -6.07
C ALA A 126 -16.79 20.85 -5.91
N GLY A 127 -16.55 21.78 -6.83
CA GLY A 127 -15.38 22.67 -6.83
C GLY A 127 -15.29 23.60 -5.61
N GLU A 128 -16.41 23.90 -4.94
CA GLU A 128 -16.42 24.76 -3.76
C GLU A 128 -16.06 24.03 -2.46
N VAL A 129 -16.26 22.71 -2.43
CA VAL A 129 -16.19 21.90 -1.20
C VAL A 129 -15.13 20.82 -1.25
N MET A 130 -14.53 20.58 -2.43
CA MET A 130 -13.44 19.61 -2.60
C MET A 130 -12.20 19.97 -1.79
N GLU A 131 -11.51 18.94 -1.28
CA GLU A 131 -10.12 19.05 -0.84
C GLU A 131 -9.24 19.29 -2.07
N SER A 132 -8.55 20.43 -2.12
CA SER A 132 -7.56 20.73 -3.17
C SER A 132 -6.15 20.24 -2.82
N GLU A 133 -5.88 20.02 -1.52
CA GLU A 133 -4.66 19.38 -1.04
C GLU A 133 -4.96 17.91 -0.71
N PHE A 134 -4.51 17.00 -1.57
CA PHE A 134 -4.75 15.57 -1.42
C PHE A 134 -3.52 14.78 -1.86
N ALA A 135 -3.34 13.61 -1.24
CA ALA A 135 -2.30 12.67 -1.65
C ALA A 135 -2.79 11.88 -2.88
N PHE A 136 -1.86 11.58 -3.79
CA PHE A 136 -2.12 10.76 -4.98
C PHE A 136 -0.95 9.79 -5.25
N ALA A 137 -1.26 8.74 -6.00
CA ALA A 137 -0.30 7.78 -6.52
C ALA A 137 -0.07 8.01 -8.02
N ASN A 138 1.14 7.76 -8.50
CA ASN A 138 1.38 7.64 -9.94
C ASN A 138 1.11 6.21 -10.40
N ILE A 139 0.75 6.03 -11.67
CA ILE A 139 0.50 4.69 -12.25
C ILE A 139 1.72 3.76 -12.15
N ASP A 140 2.93 4.32 -12.17
CA ASP A 140 4.20 3.59 -12.03
C ASP A 140 4.60 3.32 -10.56
N ASP A 141 3.83 3.83 -9.59
CA ASP A 141 4.12 3.57 -8.18
C ASP A 141 3.87 2.09 -7.83
N THR A 142 4.71 1.55 -6.95
CA THR A 142 4.50 0.21 -6.41
C THR A 142 3.36 0.19 -5.41
N LEU A 143 2.65 -0.93 -5.30
CA LEU A 143 1.58 -1.09 -4.31
C LEU A 143 2.09 -0.87 -2.87
N ALA A 144 3.35 -1.22 -2.58
CA ALA A 144 3.99 -0.95 -1.30
C ALA A 144 4.08 0.56 -0.99
N ASP A 145 4.49 1.34 -1.97
CA ASP A 145 4.65 2.79 -1.83
C ASP A 145 3.31 3.47 -1.66
N VAL A 146 2.33 3.06 -2.44
CA VAL A 146 0.94 3.52 -2.34
C VAL A 146 0.35 3.20 -0.97
N TYR A 147 0.46 1.95 -0.51
CA TYR A 147 -0.03 1.55 0.81
C TYR A 147 0.61 2.38 1.93
N ARG A 148 1.92 2.64 1.84
CA ARG A 148 2.63 3.50 2.79
C ARG A 148 2.10 4.94 2.77
N LYS A 149 1.93 5.54 1.58
CA LYS A 149 1.35 6.88 1.42
C LYS A 149 -0.04 6.96 2.05
N MET A 150 -0.87 5.94 1.88
CA MET A 150 -2.21 5.87 2.47
C MET A 150 -2.17 5.82 4.00
N VAL A 151 -1.30 4.98 4.58
CA VAL A 151 -1.10 4.91 6.04
C VAL A 151 -0.56 6.22 6.60
N ASP A 152 0.47 6.80 5.97
CA ASP A 152 1.12 8.03 6.43
C ASP A 152 0.17 9.24 6.35
N SER A 153 -0.72 9.28 5.35
CA SER A 153 -1.73 10.32 5.19
C SER A 153 -3.04 10.04 5.96
N ASN A 154 -3.16 8.87 6.59
CA ASN A 154 -4.38 8.38 7.24
C ASN A 154 -5.61 8.46 6.30
N LYS A 155 -5.43 8.05 5.04
CA LYS A 155 -6.47 8.02 4.00
C LYS A 155 -6.77 6.57 3.58
N ASN A 156 -8.04 6.28 3.35
CA ASN A 156 -8.51 4.93 3.01
C ASN A 156 -8.64 4.68 1.50
N ALA A 157 -8.70 5.75 0.70
CA ALA A 157 -8.57 5.70 -0.74
C ALA A 157 -7.61 6.79 -1.24
N MET A 158 -7.10 6.57 -2.44
CA MET A 158 -6.15 7.46 -3.11
C MET A 158 -6.40 7.42 -4.62
N PRO A 159 -6.44 8.59 -5.30
CA PRO A 159 -6.48 8.62 -6.75
C PRO A 159 -5.14 8.20 -7.34
N VAL A 160 -5.19 7.50 -8.47
CA VAL A 160 -4.03 7.11 -9.28
C VAL A 160 -4.03 7.96 -10.54
N VAL A 161 -2.92 8.62 -10.81
CA VAL A 161 -2.76 9.54 -11.95
C VAL A 161 -1.59 9.15 -12.86
N GLU A 162 -1.66 9.62 -14.10
CA GLU A 162 -0.55 9.60 -15.05
C GLU A 162 -0.46 10.97 -15.70
N GLY A 163 0.64 11.70 -15.47
CA GLY A 163 0.80 13.07 -15.99
C GLY A 163 -0.29 14.05 -15.51
N GLY A 164 -0.85 13.84 -14.32
CA GLY A 164 -1.94 14.66 -13.76
C GLY A 164 -3.35 14.25 -14.19
N ILE A 165 -3.47 13.29 -15.12
CA ILE A 165 -4.75 12.75 -15.57
C ILE A 165 -5.16 11.59 -14.68
N LEU A 166 -6.42 11.58 -14.23
CA LEU A 166 -6.98 10.48 -13.45
C LEU A 166 -7.03 9.18 -14.28
N ARG A 167 -6.38 8.12 -13.77
CA ARG A 167 -6.40 6.77 -14.38
C ARG A 167 -7.21 5.76 -13.58
N GLY A 168 -7.39 6.00 -12.28
CA GLY A 168 -8.16 5.13 -11.41
C GLY A 168 -8.10 5.56 -9.95
N MET A 169 -8.57 4.68 -9.07
CA MET A 169 -8.43 4.82 -7.63
C MET A 169 -8.02 3.51 -7.00
N VAL A 170 -7.32 3.61 -5.87
CA VAL A 170 -6.95 2.48 -5.04
C VAL A 170 -7.46 2.72 -3.63
N SER A 171 -8.00 1.68 -3.00
CA SER A 171 -8.51 1.72 -1.63
C SER A 171 -7.90 0.60 -0.79
N LEU A 172 -7.89 0.75 0.54
CA LEU A 172 -7.44 -0.33 1.43
C LEU A 172 -8.29 -1.59 1.27
N GLU A 173 -9.58 -1.43 0.92
CA GLU A 173 -10.47 -2.55 0.60
C GLU A 173 -10.03 -3.28 -0.68
N ASN A 174 -9.74 -2.55 -1.77
CA ASN A 174 -9.20 -3.11 -3.01
C ASN A 174 -7.92 -3.90 -2.76
N ILE A 175 -7.00 -3.32 -1.98
CA ILE A 175 -5.74 -3.96 -1.61
C ILE A 175 -6.00 -5.26 -0.83
N GLY A 176 -6.86 -5.20 0.20
CA GLY A 176 -7.21 -6.38 0.99
C GLY A 176 -7.87 -7.49 0.15
N ARG A 177 -8.78 -7.13 -0.75
CA ARG A 177 -9.45 -8.05 -1.68
C ARG A 177 -8.45 -8.70 -2.64
N TYR A 178 -7.53 -7.92 -3.19
CA TYR A 178 -6.46 -8.43 -4.05
C TYR A 178 -5.65 -9.51 -3.33
N PHE A 179 -5.21 -9.25 -2.10
CA PHE A 179 -4.48 -10.24 -1.30
C PHE A 179 -5.31 -11.48 -0.97
N MET A 180 -6.58 -11.32 -0.64
CA MET A 180 -7.46 -12.46 -0.36
C MET A 180 -7.56 -13.41 -1.56
N VAL A 181 -7.70 -12.86 -2.77
CA VAL A 181 -7.79 -13.67 -4.00
C VAL A 181 -6.46 -14.33 -4.33
N HIS A 182 -5.35 -13.60 -4.23
CA HIS A 182 -4.03 -14.09 -4.65
C HIS A 182 -3.38 -15.02 -3.60
N SER A 183 -3.69 -14.86 -2.30
CA SER A 183 -3.24 -15.79 -1.23
C SER A 183 -3.90 -17.17 -1.27
N ILE A 184 -4.94 -17.35 -2.11
CA ILE A 184 -5.54 -18.67 -2.38
C ILE A 184 -4.70 -19.46 -3.40
N GLY A 185 -3.96 -18.77 -4.28
CA GLY A 185 -3.11 -19.40 -5.30
C GLY A 185 -1.85 -20.06 -4.74
N GLU A 186 -1.15 -19.41 -3.81
CA GLU A 186 0.11 -19.90 -3.23
C GLU A 186 -0.06 -21.19 -2.40
N ARG A 187 -1.26 -21.48 -1.90
CA ARG A 187 -1.53 -22.71 -1.11
C ARG A 187 -1.61 -23.99 -1.95
N LYS A 188 -1.67 -23.90 -3.29
CA LYS A 188 -1.77 -25.08 -4.16
C LYS A 188 -0.43 -25.62 -4.68
N GLU A 189 0.65 -24.84 -4.64
CA GLU A 189 1.96 -25.31 -5.14
C GLU A 189 2.79 -26.07 -4.09
N ASP A 190 2.53 -25.87 -2.80
CA ASP A 190 3.21 -26.60 -1.70
C ASP A 190 2.54 -27.95 -1.35
N GLY A 191 1.49 -28.36 -2.08
CA GLY A 191 0.61 -29.48 -1.70
C GLY A 191 0.71 -30.77 -2.53
N ASP A 192 1.32 -30.75 -3.72
CA ASP A 192 1.44 -31.94 -4.58
C ASP A 192 2.91 -32.39 -4.68
N GLY A 193 3.33 -33.07 -3.63
CA GLY A 193 4.61 -33.76 -3.55
C GLY A 193 4.53 -34.92 -2.55
N VAL A 194 3.55 -35.81 -2.74
CA VAL A 194 3.49 -37.12 -2.08
C VAL A 194 3.96 -38.19 -3.05
#